data_AF-A0ABD1XQR5-F1
#
_entry.id   AF-A0ABD1XQR5-F1
#
_cell.length_a   1.000
_cell.length_b   1.000
_cell.length_c   1.000
_cell.angle_alpha   90.00
_cell.angle_beta   90.00
_cell.angle_gamma   90.00
#
_symmetry.space_group_name_H-M   'P 1'
#
loop_
_entity.id
_entity.type
_entity.pdbx_description
1 polymer ?
#
loop_
_entity_poly.entity_id
_entity_poly.type
_entity_poly.pdbx_seq_one_letter_code
_entity_poly.pdbx_strand_id
1 'polypeptide(L)'
;MTCMSRRMKVTSDRRVLKGVLLRSWLVALLFGCGSRVHAGQNGNVCVSQGNRFPKFSLEGHAPGKASKGKIDLTLCRNYRQKTCCDVVQTHAAILTLQRLAGSGEASAVCLEQWEVLECSICDPRVGVTPGPPLLCPSFCESVYSACSDAYFSTDPINQVLVPCGPKDILCAKVKEWVSNSSAFCQLAGFSVVDTRDEFASLAENVCFDGKAETRGSVQIKQKSTRRAKQDSSLDMIRKYMKSMGVVVQILWAIGGLVLTAGVLHLRRRTLSKNSAAAVVLRNKQLQEEARARQQALYKASTANLAGGAKREKRARDSPKAA
;
A
#
# COMPACT_ATOMS: atom_id res chain seq x y z
N MET A 1 -41.03 -69.54 -17.98
CA MET A 1 -41.77 -69.43 -19.26
C MET A 1 -41.23 -68.25 -20.05
N THR A 2 -40.63 -68.55 -21.21
CA THR A 2 -40.59 -67.76 -22.46
C THR A 2 -40.39 -66.24 -22.44
N CYS A 3 -39.16 -65.84 -22.81
CA CYS A 3 -38.77 -64.97 -23.96
C CYS A 3 -39.84 -64.04 -24.58
N MET A 4 -39.56 -62.73 -24.70
CA MET A 4 -39.55 -62.06 -26.03
C MET A 4 -38.95 -60.65 -26.03
N SER A 5 -38.04 -60.47 -26.98
CA SER A 5 -37.45 -59.22 -27.46
C SER A 5 -38.44 -58.43 -28.33
N ARG A 6 -38.48 -57.10 -28.20
CA ARG A 6 -38.90 -56.19 -29.28
C ARG A 6 -37.95 -55.01 -29.42
N ARG A 7 -37.24 -55.01 -30.56
CA ARG A 7 -36.64 -53.82 -31.20
C ARG A 7 -37.72 -52.78 -31.47
N MET A 8 -37.45 -51.52 -31.13
CA MET A 8 -38.12 -50.37 -31.76
C MET A 8 -37.10 -49.48 -32.47
N LYS A 9 -37.47 -49.14 -33.71
CA LYS A 9 -36.74 -48.35 -34.71
C LYS A 9 -36.48 -46.92 -34.21
N VAL A 10 -35.24 -46.46 -34.37
CA VAL A 10 -34.87 -45.05 -34.28
C VAL A 10 -35.14 -44.41 -35.64
N THR A 11 -36.17 -43.58 -35.73
CA THR A 11 -36.38 -42.67 -36.87
C THR A 11 -35.80 -41.29 -36.53
N SER A 12 -34.83 -40.91 -37.35
CA SER A 12 -34.12 -39.63 -37.38
C SER A 12 -35.07 -38.47 -37.67
N ASP A 13 -35.17 -37.49 -36.77
CA ASP A 13 -35.70 -36.17 -37.11
C ASP A 13 -34.74 -35.06 -36.64
N ARG A 14 -33.98 -34.53 -37.61
CA ARG A 14 -32.85 -33.60 -37.45
C ARG A 14 -33.27 -32.13 -37.26
N ARG A 15 -34.57 -31.81 -37.13
CA ARG A 15 -35.05 -30.42 -37.07
C ARG A 15 -35.41 -29.88 -35.68
N VAL A 16 -35.57 -30.74 -34.68
CA VAL A 16 -35.94 -30.31 -33.31
C VAL A 16 -34.71 -29.92 -32.47
N LEU A 17 -33.50 -30.30 -32.90
CA LEU A 17 -32.28 -30.15 -32.11
C LEU A 17 -31.72 -28.70 -32.03
N LYS A 18 -32.12 -27.80 -32.94
CA LYS A 18 -31.60 -26.42 -32.95
C LYS A 18 -32.31 -25.48 -31.97
N GLY A 19 -33.58 -25.75 -31.62
CA GLY A 19 -34.35 -24.92 -30.68
C GLY A 19 -34.11 -25.25 -29.20
N VAL A 20 -33.74 -26.50 -28.89
CA VAL A 20 -33.52 -26.97 -27.52
C VAL A 20 -32.13 -26.58 -27.00
N LEU A 21 -31.12 -26.55 -27.88
CA LEU A 21 -29.75 -26.19 -27.50
C LEU A 21 -29.59 -24.69 -27.19
N LEU A 22 -30.30 -23.80 -27.89
CA LEU A 22 -30.26 -22.36 -27.60
C LEU A 22 -30.94 -22.00 -26.27
N ARG A 23 -32.04 -22.69 -25.94
CA ARG A 23 -32.75 -22.49 -24.66
C ARG A 23 -31.98 -23.07 -23.47
N SER A 24 -31.23 -24.15 -23.68
CA SER A 24 -30.38 -24.75 -22.63
C SER A 24 -29.20 -23.84 -22.24
N TRP A 25 -28.63 -23.09 -23.19
CA TRP A 25 -27.54 -22.13 -22.91
C TRP A 25 -28.01 -20.89 -22.14
N LEU A 26 -29.24 -20.41 -22.38
CA LEU A 26 -29.81 -19.27 -21.66
C LEU A 26 -30.20 -19.61 -20.21
N VAL A 27 -30.64 -20.84 -19.94
CA VAL A 27 -30.95 -21.29 -18.56
C VAL A 27 -29.66 -21.57 -17.76
N ALA A 28 -28.60 -22.06 -18.41
CA ALA A 28 -27.29 -22.23 -17.78
C ALA A 28 -26.60 -20.90 -17.40
N LEU A 29 -26.87 -19.81 -18.13
CA LEU A 29 -26.35 -18.48 -17.81
C LEU A 29 -27.12 -17.77 -16.67
N LEU A 30 -28.37 -18.16 -16.39
CA LEU A 30 -29.19 -17.55 -15.34
C LEU A 30 -29.20 -18.33 -14.01
N PHE A 31 -28.83 -19.61 -14.01
CA PHE A 31 -28.66 -20.43 -12.79
C PHE A 31 -27.21 -20.52 -12.26
N GLY A 32 -26.30 -19.74 -12.82
CA GLY A 32 -24.89 -19.66 -12.40
C GLY A 32 -24.61 -18.71 -11.22
N CYS A 33 -25.62 -18.36 -10.42
CA CYS A 33 -25.46 -17.48 -9.26
C CYS A 33 -25.87 -18.24 -7.98
N GLY A 34 -24.89 -18.49 -7.10
CA GLY A 34 -25.06 -19.20 -5.83
C GLY A 34 -24.84 -20.70 -6.01
N SER A 35 -23.64 -21.24 -5.85
CA SER A 35 -22.86 -21.16 -4.62
C SER A 35 -21.37 -21.08 -4.96
N ARG A 36 -20.71 -20.01 -4.50
CA ARG A 36 -19.27 -20.12 -4.21
C ARG A 36 -19.17 -21.09 -3.03
N VAL A 37 -19.09 -22.38 -3.35
CA VAL A 37 -18.49 -23.37 -2.45
C VAL A 37 -17.15 -22.75 -2.07
N HIS A 38 -17.05 -22.32 -0.81
CA HIS A 38 -15.79 -21.94 -0.21
C HIS A 38 -14.90 -23.17 -0.32
N ALA A 39 -14.09 -23.20 -1.37
CA ALA A 39 -12.90 -24.01 -1.40
C ALA A 39 -12.12 -23.62 -0.15
N GLY A 40 -12.04 -24.53 0.82
CA GLY A 40 -11.16 -24.39 1.98
C GLY A 40 -9.78 -24.03 1.48
N GLN A 41 -9.43 -22.75 1.60
CA GLN A 41 -8.15 -22.22 1.16
C GLN A 41 -7.22 -22.31 2.36
N ASN A 42 -6.36 -23.32 2.32
CA ASN A 42 -5.40 -23.65 3.36
C ASN A 42 -4.66 -22.41 3.90
N GLY A 43 -4.83 -22.12 5.19
CA GLY A 43 -3.82 -21.53 6.08
C GLY A 43 -3.40 -20.07 5.91
N ASN A 44 -4.03 -19.25 5.04
CA ASN A 44 -3.56 -17.89 4.75
C ASN A 44 -4.64 -16.81 4.90
N VAL A 45 -5.60 -17.00 5.79
CA VAL A 45 -6.66 -16.02 6.09
C VAL A 45 -6.40 -15.37 7.44
N CYS A 46 -6.79 -14.12 7.59
CA CYS A 46 -6.67 -13.39 8.85
C CYS A 46 -7.57 -14.03 9.92
N VAL A 47 -7.02 -14.24 11.11
CA VAL A 47 -7.68 -14.84 12.26
C VAL A 47 -7.56 -13.91 13.45
N SER A 48 -8.70 -13.55 14.05
CA SER A 48 -8.71 -12.70 15.24
C SER A 48 -7.97 -13.39 16.39
N GLN A 49 -6.91 -12.76 16.90
CA GLN A 49 -6.01 -13.34 17.92
C GLN A 49 -6.70 -13.57 19.27
N GLY A 50 -7.78 -12.84 19.53
CA GLY A 50 -8.48 -12.85 20.81
C GLY A 50 -7.69 -12.12 21.90
N ASN A 51 -8.07 -12.38 23.16
CA ASN A 51 -7.48 -11.72 24.33
C ASN A 51 -7.68 -10.19 24.29
N ARG A 52 -6.63 -9.39 24.53
CA ARG A 52 -6.68 -7.93 24.57
C ARG A 52 -6.84 -7.25 23.21
N PHE A 53 -6.69 -7.99 22.10
CA PHE A 53 -6.70 -7.42 20.76
C PHE A 53 -8.13 -7.39 20.19
N PRO A 54 -8.56 -6.28 19.57
CA PRO A 54 -9.87 -6.24 18.93
C PRO A 54 -9.95 -7.23 17.76
N LYS A 55 -11.16 -7.58 17.35
CA LYS A 55 -11.37 -8.50 16.20
C LYS A 55 -10.97 -7.85 14.87
N PHE A 56 -10.41 -8.65 13.96
CA PHE A 56 -10.06 -8.18 12.62
C PHE A 56 -11.32 -8.00 11.76
N SER A 57 -11.45 -6.84 11.13
CA SER A 57 -12.49 -6.61 10.12
C SER A 57 -12.29 -7.48 8.87
N LEU A 58 -11.06 -7.92 8.62
CA LEU A 58 -10.67 -8.82 7.54
C LEU A 58 -10.65 -10.30 7.96
N GLU A 59 -11.25 -10.66 9.11
CA GLU A 59 -11.33 -12.05 9.56
C GLU A 59 -11.91 -12.95 8.45
N GLY A 60 -11.28 -14.11 8.22
CA GLY A 60 -11.63 -15.03 7.13
C GLY A 60 -11.19 -14.60 5.73
N HIS A 61 -10.60 -13.41 5.55
CA HIS A 61 -10.06 -12.92 4.29
C HIS A 61 -8.52 -12.97 4.29
N ALA A 62 -7.91 -13.04 3.11
CA ALA A 62 -6.45 -13.00 3.00
C ALA A 62 -5.88 -11.62 3.37
N PRO A 63 -4.66 -11.55 3.94
CA PRO A 63 -3.98 -10.28 4.22
C PRO A 63 -3.90 -9.40 2.98
N GLY A 64 -4.43 -8.19 3.10
CA GLY A 64 -4.63 -7.27 1.99
C GLY A 64 -3.80 -5.99 2.10
N LYS A 65 -3.82 -5.18 1.04
CA LYS A 65 -3.30 -3.82 1.10
C LYS A 65 -4.26 -2.97 1.92
N ALA A 66 -3.73 -2.26 2.92
CA ALA A 66 -4.47 -1.21 3.60
C ALA A 66 -4.74 -0.08 2.60
N SER A 67 -6.01 0.08 2.20
CA SER A 67 -6.42 1.05 1.18
C SER A 67 -6.19 2.49 1.67
N LYS A 68 -5.70 3.38 0.81
CA LYS A 68 -5.51 4.80 1.16
C LYS A 68 -6.88 5.43 1.46
N GLY A 69 -7.06 6.00 2.65
CA GLY A 69 -8.32 6.64 3.07
C GLY A 69 -8.73 6.21 4.47
N LYS A 70 -9.99 5.80 4.66
CA LYS A 70 -10.59 5.38 5.93
C LYS A 70 -9.92 4.15 6.60
N ILE A 71 -8.97 3.51 5.90
CA ILE A 71 -8.21 2.31 6.31
C ILE A 71 -6.70 2.64 6.37
N ASP A 72 -6.31 3.92 6.49
CA ASP A 72 -4.91 4.29 6.63
C ASP A 72 -4.41 4.00 8.05
N LEU A 73 -3.39 3.14 8.12
CA LEU A 73 -2.66 2.80 9.34
C LEU A 73 -1.83 4.02 9.74
N THR A 74 -2.40 4.90 10.57
CA THR A 74 -1.68 6.09 11.07
C THR A 74 -0.45 5.67 11.88
N LEU A 75 -0.60 4.61 12.67
CA LEU A 75 0.43 3.81 13.35
C LEU A 75 0.61 2.46 12.60
N CYS A 76 1.74 1.76 12.74
CA CYS A 76 2.00 0.47 12.07
C CYS A 76 2.13 0.54 10.54
N ARG A 77 2.62 1.68 10.02
CA ARG A 77 2.75 1.95 8.57
C ARG A 77 3.57 0.93 7.79
N ASN A 78 4.47 0.23 8.46
CA ASN A 78 5.34 -0.79 7.86
C ASN A 78 4.53 -1.93 7.22
N TYR A 79 3.32 -2.21 7.71
CA TYR A 79 2.47 -3.30 7.22
C TYR A 79 1.44 -2.88 6.16
N ARG A 80 1.44 -1.62 5.72
CA ARG A 80 0.43 -1.06 4.79
C ARG A 80 0.25 -1.85 3.48
N GLN A 81 1.30 -2.53 3.01
CA GLN A 81 1.25 -3.29 1.75
C GLN A 81 0.58 -4.66 1.89
N LYS A 82 0.57 -5.25 3.09
CA LYS A 82 0.01 -6.57 3.35
C LYS A 82 -0.23 -6.70 4.85
N THR A 83 -1.48 -6.62 5.28
CA THR A 83 -1.86 -6.68 6.69
C THR A 83 -3.25 -7.28 6.88
N CYS A 84 -3.51 -7.73 8.11
CA CYS A 84 -4.84 -8.08 8.61
C CYS A 84 -5.51 -6.93 9.40
N CYS A 85 -4.78 -5.85 9.67
CA CYS A 85 -5.25 -4.73 10.48
C CYS A 85 -6.04 -3.68 9.69
N ASP A 86 -6.96 -3.04 10.41
CA ASP A 86 -7.67 -1.81 10.00
C ASP A 86 -7.51 -0.74 11.11
N VAL A 87 -8.13 0.43 10.95
CA VAL A 87 -8.03 1.58 11.86
C VAL A 87 -8.36 1.21 13.31
N VAL A 88 -9.32 0.31 13.54
CA VAL A 88 -9.71 -0.14 14.88
C VAL A 88 -8.52 -0.73 15.65
N GLN A 89 -7.69 -1.53 14.96
CA GLN A 89 -6.52 -2.17 15.55
C GLN A 89 -5.44 -1.15 15.88
N THR A 90 -5.15 -0.25 14.92
CA THR A 90 -4.14 0.79 15.13
C THR A 90 -4.55 1.80 16.18
N HIS A 91 -5.85 2.07 16.34
CA HIS A 91 -6.33 3.00 17.34
C HIS A 91 -6.07 2.48 18.76
N ALA A 92 -6.27 1.18 19.01
CA ALA A 92 -5.93 0.57 20.29
C ALA A 92 -4.44 0.73 20.63
N ALA A 93 -3.57 0.49 19.65
CA ALA A 93 -2.12 0.66 19.79
C ALA A 93 -1.71 2.14 20.00
N ILE A 94 -2.40 3.10 19.37
CA ILE A 94 -2.16 4.53 19.61
C ILE A 94 -2.51 4.89 21.06
N LEU A 95 -3.62 4.39 21.60
CA LEU A 95 -4.03 4.67 22.97
C LEU A 95 -3.02 4.13 23.99
N THR A 96 -2.48 2.93 23.78
CA THR A 96 -1.48 2.37 24.70
C THR A 96 -0.16 3.16 24.65
N LEU A 97 0.28 3.59 23.46
CA LEU A 97 1.43 4.46 23.30
C LEU A 97 1.23 5.84 23.95
N GLN A 98 0.05 6.43 23.83
CA GLN A 98 -0.26 7.71 24.47
C GLN A 98 -0.22 7.60 26.00
N ARG A 99 -0.72 6.49 26.57
CA ARG A 99 -0.61 6.24 28.02
C ARG A 99 0.85 6.11 28.44
N LEU A 100 1.63 5.32 27.70
CA LEU A 100 3.04 5.10 27.97
C LEU A 100 3.87 6.40 27.87
N ALA A 101 3.57 7.26 26.90
CA ALA A 101 4.21 8.55 26.76
C ALA A 101 3.74 9.58 27.82
N GLY A 102 2.51 9.43 28.32
CA GLY A 102 1.89 10.34 29.27
C GLY A 102 2.38 10.19 30.71
N SER A 103 2.92 9.03 31.10
CA SER A 103 3.50 8.84 32.44
C SER A 103 4.82 9.60 32.62
N GLY A 104 5.63 9.70 31.55
CA GLY A 104 6.86 10.49 31.53
C GLY A 104 8.14 9.71 31.83
N GLU A 105 8.05 8.48 32.33
CA GLU A 105 9.21 7.62 32.62
C GLU A 105 9.58 6.67 31.48
N ALA A 106 8.77 6.59 30.43
CA ALA A 106 9.11 5.80 29.25
C ALA A 106 10.18 6.49 28.41
N SER A 107 11.31 5.81 28.21
CA SER A 107 12.35 6.28 27.29
C SER A 107 11.84 6.29 25.84
N ALA A 108 12.47 7.11 24.98
CA ALA A 108 12.14 7.11 23.54
C ALA A 108 12.29 5.72 22.90
N VAL A 109 13.28 4.95 23.38
CA VAL A 109 13.50 3.56 22.94
C VAL A 109 12.36 2.65 23.41
N CYS A 110 11.87 2.81 24.64
CA CYS A 110 10.70 2.06 25.11
C CYS A 110 9.47 2.35 24.25
N LEU A 111 9.20 3.62 23.93
CA LEU A 111 8.06 4.00 23.10
C LEU A 111 8.15 3.36 21.70
N GLU A 112 9.33 3.39 21.08
CA GLU A 112 9.54 2.77 19.76
C GLU A 112 9.38 1.24 19.81
N GLN A 113 9.99 0.58 20.80
CA GLN A 113 9.89 -0.87 20.96
C GLN A 113 8.45 -1.31 21.27
N TRP A 114 7.73 -0.53 22.09
CA TRP A 114 6.33 -0.78 22.41
C TRP A 114 5.43 -0.56 21.19
N GLU A 115 5.71 0.44 20.35
CA GLU A 115 4.98 0.64 19.08
C GLU A 115 5.12 -0.61 18.20
N VAL A 116 6.36 -1.08 18.01
CA VAL A 116 6.63 -2.27 17.19
C VAL A 116 5.92 -3.50 17.76
N LEU A 117 5.91 -3.65 19.08
CA LEU A 117 5.23 -4.74 19.78
C LEU A 117 3.71 -4.70 19.57
N GLU A 118 3.07 -3.55 19.75
CA GLU A 118 1.63 -3.37 19.52
C GLU A 118 1.25 -3.59 18.04
N CYS A 119 2.14 -3.23 17.13
CA CYS A 119 1.96 -3.43 15.70
C CYS A 119 2.22 -4.88 15.22
N SER A 120 2.65 -5.79 16.10
CA SER A 120 2.95 -7.18 15.73
C SER A 120 1.75 -7.93 15.13
N ILE A 121 0.54 -7.68 15.63
CA ILE A 121 -0.71 -8.27 15.12
C ILE A 121 -1.01 -7.90 13.67
N CYS A 122 -0.39 -6.83 13.17
CA CYS A 122 -0.56 -6.36 11.81
C CYS A 122 0.41 -7.01 10.82
N ASP A 123 1.42 -7.75 11.32
CA ASP A 123 2.29 -8.58 10.48
C ASP A 123 1.45 -9.69 9.80
N PRO A 124 1.54 -9.85 8.48
CA PRO A 124 0.74 -10.83 7.75
C PRO A 124 1.04 -12.29 8.10
N ARG A 125 2.17 -12.60 8.76
CA ARG A 125 2.50 -13.93 9.28
C ARG A 125 1.85 -14.17 10.64
N VAL A 126 1.80 -13.12 11.46
CA VAL A 126 1.20 -13.16 12.80
C VAL A 126 -0.33 -13.19 12.69
N GLY A 127 -0.91 -12.26 11.92
CA GLY A 127 -2.37 -12.09 11.82
C GLY A 127 -3.13 -13.27 11.19
N VAL A 128 -2.43 -14.25 10.60
CA VAL A 128 -3.03 -15.50 10.06
C VAL A 128 -2.89 -16.69 11.01
N THR A 129 -2.08 -16.55 12.07
CA THR A 129 -1.85 -17.60 13.05
C THR A 129 -2.85 -17.45 14.19
N PRO A 130 -3.57 -18.49 14.63
CA PRO A 130 -4.49 -18.39 15.76
C PRO A 130 -3.74 -18.25 17.09
N GLY A 131 -4.36 -17.58 18.06
CA GLY A 131 -3.84 -17.41 19.42
C GLY A 131 -3.14 -16.06 19.63
N PRO A 132 -2.48 -15.84 20.78
CA PRO A 132 -1.72 -14.62 21.04
C PRO A 132 -0.42 -14.59 20.19
N PRO A 133 0.01 -13.41 19.69
CA PRO A 133 1.19 -13.31 18.84
C PRO A 133 2.44 -13.92 19.49
N LEU A 134 3.13 -14.78 18.74
CA LEU A 134 4.34 -15.46 19.18
C LEU A 134 5.57 -14.58 18.94
N LEU A 135 6.25 -14.20 20.01
CA LEU A 135 7.42 -13.33 20.00
C LEU A 135 8.71 -14.14 20.15
N CYS A 136 9.75 -13.66 19.48
CA CYS A 136 11.09 -14.18 19.69
C CYS A 136 11.62 -13.71 21.07
N PRO A 137 12.33 -14.57 21.83
CA PRO A 137 12.86 -14.21 23.15
C PRO A 137 13.77 -12.97 23.11
N SER A 138 14.58 -12.85 22.07
CA SER A 138 15.48 -11.69 21.85
C SER A 138 14.72 -10.38 21.68
N PHE A 139 13.59 -10.39 20.96
CA PHE A 139 12.75 -9.22 20.81
C PHE A 139 12.04 -8.87 22.12
N CYS A 140 11.49 -9.88 22.81
CA CYS A 140 10.86 -9.67 24.11
C CYS A 140 11.84 -9.09 25.16
N GLU A 141 13.08 -9.59 25.20
CA GLU A 141 14.15 -9.04 26.06
C GLU A 141 14.47 -7.57 25.72
N SER A 142 14.52 -7.24 24.42
CA SER A 142 14.74 -5.87 23.96
C SER A 142 13.63 -4.92 24.43
N VAL A 143 12.36 -5.35 24.38
CA VAL A 143 11.24 -4.55 24.89
C VAL A 143 11.32 -4.41 26.41
N TYR A 144 11.53 -5.52 27.13
CA TYR A 144 11.59 -5.53 28.60
C TYR A 144 12.69 -4.63 29.14
N SER A 145 13.91 -4.76 28.61
CA SER A 145 15.04 -3.94 29.04
C SER A 145 14.80 -2.45 28.79
N ALA A 146 14.24 -2.09 27.63
CA ALA A 146 13.93 -0.71 27.29
C ALA A 146 12.82 -0.11 28.18
N CYS A 147 11.81 -0.91 28.55
CA CYS A 147 10.62 -0.47 29.30
C CYS A 147 10.65 -0.81 30.80
N SER A 148 11.74 -1.38 31.30
CA SER A 148 11.88 -1.85 32.69
C SER A 148 11.57 -0.80 33.77
N ASP A 149 11.87 0.47 33.48
CA ASP A 149 11.64 1.61 34.38
C ASP A 149 10.30 2.33 34.17
N ALA A 150 9.54 1.97 33.13
CA ALA A 150 8.25 2.58 32.83
C ALA A 150 7.13 2.00 33.71
N TYR A 151 6.09 2.81 33.95
CA TYR A 151 4.95 2.43 34.78
C TYR A 151 3.90 1.64 34.01
N PHE A 152 3.53 0.49 34.58
CA PHE A 152 2.51 -0.40 34.05
C PHE A 152 1.46 -0.70 35.13
N SER A 153 0.26 -1.01 34.66
CA SER A 153 -0.87 -1.46 35.48
C SER A 153 -1.49 -2.71 34.86
N THR A 154 -2.30 -3.42 35.64
CA THR A 154 -3.05 -4.58 35.17
C THR A 154 -4.42 -4.13 34.70
N ASP A 155 -4.77 -4.40 33.44
CA ASP A 155 -6.10 -4.15 32.89
C ASP A 155 -7.13 -5.01 33.65
N PRO A 156 -8.15 -4.41 34.30
CA PRO A 156 -9.14 -5.16 35.06
C PRO A 156 -9.99 -6.11 34.20
N ILE A 157 -10.09 -5.88 32.89
CA ILE A 157 -10.92 -6.70 31.99
C ILE A 157 -10.16 -7.94 31.54
N ASN A 158 -8.96 -7.74 31.00
CA ASN A 158 -8.18 -8.81 30.37
C ASN A 158 -7.12 -9.42 31.29
N GLN A 159 -6.91 -8.83 32.48
CA GLN A 159 -5.86 -9.21 33.43
C GLN A 159 -4.44 -9.19 32.84
N VAL A 160 -4.22 -8.33 31.82
CA VAL A 160 -2.94 -8.16 31.14
C VAL A 160 -2.24 -6.88 31.59
N LEU A 161 -0.91 -6.87 31.57
CA LEU A 161 -0.12 -5.67 31.80
C LEU A 161 -0.28 -4.70 30.62
N VAL A 162 -0.66 -3.47 30.94
CA VAL A 162 -0.78 -2.35 29.99
C VAL A 162 -0.05 -1.13 30.55
N PRO A 163 0.42 -0.21 29.68
CA PRO A 163 0.97 1.06 30.14
C PRO A 163 -0.02 1.79 31.05
N CYS A 164 0.49 2.27 32.19
CA CYS A 164 -0.31 2.97 33.19
C CYS A 164 -0.95 4.23 32.58
N GLY A 165 -2.26 4.36 32.74
CA GLY A 165 -3.02 5.55 32.39
C GLY A 165 -3.39 6.38 33.63
N PRO A 166 -3.90 7.61 33.43
CA PRO A 166 -4.26 8.52 34.52
C PRO A 166 -5.45 8.04 35.38
N LYS A 167 -6.16 6.99 34.93
CA LYS A 167 -7.31 6.41 35.64
C LYS A 167 -6.95 5.14 36.42
N ASP A 168 -5.71 4.66 36.29
CA ASP A 168 -5.28 3.42 36.93
C ASP A 168 -4.85 3.70 38.37
N ILE A 169 -5.32 2.88 39.30
CA ILE A 169 -5.12 3.09 40.74
C ILE A 169 -3.77 2.53 41.20
N LEU A 170 -3.33 1.41 40.59
CA LEU A 170 -2.10 0.72 40.94
C LEU A 170 -1.14 0.76 39.75
N CYS A 171 -0.11 1.57 39.87
CA CYS A 171 0.96 1.65 38.87
C CYS A 171 2.30 1.39 39.54
N ALA A 172 3.04 0.44 38.98
CA ALA A 172 4.37 0.07 39.42
C ALA A 172 5.29 -0.07 38.22
N LYS A 173 6.60 -0.01 38.44
CA LYS A 173 7.56 -0.17 37.35
C LYS A 173 7.54 -1.61 36.85
N VAL A 174 7.82 -1.84 35.57
CA VAL A 174 7.87 -3.19 35.00
C VAL A 174 8.78 -4.12 35.81
N LYS A 175 9.95 -3.65 36.23
CA LYS A 175 10.90 -4.41 37.06
C LYS A 175 10.38 -4.79 38.46
N GLU A 176 9.34 -4.12 38.94
CA GLU A 176 8.67 -4.42 40.21
C GLU A 176 7.55 -5.45 40.01
N TRP A 177 6.93 -5.48 38.83
CA TRP A 177 5.94 -6.50 38.46
C TRP A 177 6.58 -7.86 38.18
N VAL A 178 7.68 -7.87 37.44
CA VAL A 178 8.34 -9.09 36.96
C VAL A 178 9.84 -8.89 36.83
N SER A 179 10.59 -9.95 37.12
CA SER A 179 12.04 -9.99 36.97
C SER A 179 12.50 -10.57 35.62
N ASN A 180 11.62 -11.26 34.92
CA ASN A 180 11.93 -12.01 33.69
C ASN A 180 11.20 -11.41 32.48
N SER A 181 11.92 -11.20 31.38
CA SER A 181 11.37 -10.65 30.13
C SER A 181 10.27 -11.52 29.52
N SER A 182 10.46 -12.84 29.44
CA SER A 182 9.43 -13.75 28.92
C SER A 182 8.13 -13.65 29.71
N ALA A 183 8.21 -13.53 31.04
CA ALA A 183 7.04 -13.34 31.90
C ALA A 183 6.37 -11.98 31.65
N PHE A 184 7.15 -10.92 31.43
CA PHE A 184 6.63 -9.61 31.05
C PHE A 184 5.79 -9.67 29.77
N CYS A 185 6.33 -10.24 28.68
CA CYS A 185 5.59 -10.33 27.43
C CYS A 185 4.35 -11.23 27.53
N GLN A 186 4.43 -12.32 28.32
CA GLN A 186 3.28 -13.19 28.60
C GLN A 186 2.18 -12.45 29.35
N LEU A 187 2.53 -11.70 30.41
CA LEU A 187 1.59 -10.88 31.14
C LEU A 187 1.05 -9.72 30.30
N ALA A 188 1.80 -9.20 29.34
CA ALA A 188 1.32 -8.23 28.35
C ALA A 188 0.40 -8.86 27.28
N GLY A 189 0.07 -10.14 27.39
CA GLY A 189 -0.89 -10.84 26.52
C GLY A 189 -0.30 -11.44 25.25
N PHE A 190 1.02 -11.64 25.19
CA PHE A 190 1.73 -12.27 24.07
C PHE A 190 2.19 -13.70 24.41
N SER A 191 2.53 -14.50 23.41
CA SER A 191 3.25 -15.76 23.64
C SER A 191 4.74 -15.57 23.33
N VAL A 192 5.61 -16.30 24.03
CA VAL A 192 7.07 -16.24 23.82
C VAL A 192 7.56 -17.66 23.58
N VAL A 193 8.43 -17.84 22.59
CA VAL A 193 9.05 -19.15 22.30
C VAL A 193 9.87 -19.61 23.51
N ASP A 194 9.70 -20.85 23.94
CA ASP A 194 10.56 -21.44 24.95
C ASP A 194 11.89 -21.89 24.31
N THR A 195 13.00 -21.38 24.80
CA THR A 195 14.34 -21.74 24.32
C THR A 195 14.77 -23.14 24.77
N ARG A 196 14.00 -23.80 25.64
CA ARG A 196 14.29 -25.13 26.18
C ARG A 196 13.89 -26.27 25.25
N ASP A 197 13.10 -26.00 24.22
CA ASP A 197 12.70 -27.00 23.24
C ASP A 197 13.77 -27.16 22.14
N GLU A 198 14.27 -28.38 21.94
CA GLU A 198 15.25 -28.72 20.88
C GLU A 198 14.75 -28.42 19.45
N PHE A 199 13.44 -28.18 19.29
CA PHE A 199 12.81 -27.72 18.04
C PHE A 199 12.93 -26.20 17.80
N ALA A 200 13.52 -25.42 18.71
CA ALA A 200 13.66 -23.96 18.60
C ALA A 200 14.45 -23.50 17.36
N SER A 201 15.31 -24.35 16.81
CA SER A 201 16.07 -24.07 15.57
C SER A 201 15.18 -23.99 14.31
N LEU A 202 13.98 -24.56 14.34
CA LEU A 202 12.93 -24.37 13.31
C LEU A 202 12.01 -23.18 13.64
N ALA A 203 11.92 -22.78 14.90
CA ALA A 203 11.06 -21.71 15.40
C ALA A 203 11.62 -20.29 15.23
N GLU A 204 12.94 -20.14 14.98
CA GLU A 204 13.54 -18.83 14.67
C GLU A 204 12.92 -18.16 13.41
N ASN A 205 12.29 -18.95 12.53
CA ASN A 205 11.54 -18.43 11.37
C ASN A 205 10.04 -18.26 11.63
N VAL A 206 9.54 -18.64 12.81
CA VAL A 206 8.10 -18.70 13.14
C VAL A 206 7.70 -17.65 14.18
N CYS A 207 8.65 -17.07 14.91
CA CYS A 207 8.38 -16.00 15.87
C CYS A 207 8.54 -14.60 15.28
N PHE A 208 7.88 -13.63 15.87
CA PHE A 208 7.99 -12.23 15.52
C PHE A 208 9.21 -11.59 16.21
N ASP A 209 10.12 -11.05 15.42
CA ASP A 209 11.40 -10.46 15.85
C ASP A 209 11.41 -8.92 15.85
N GLY A 210 10.24 -8.29 15.66
CA GLY A 210 10.13 -6.83 15.55
C GLY A 210 10.43 -6.27 14.17
N LYS A 211 10.83 -7.10 13.19
CA LYS A 211 11.12 -6.65 11.83
C LYS A 211 9.95 -6.95 10.91
N ALA A 212 9.36 -5.89 10.36
CA ALA A 212 8.41 -6.02 9.28
C ALA A 212 9.10 -6.66 8.06
N GLU A 213 8.41 -7.59 7.39
CA GLU A 213 8.94 -8.26 6.21
C GLU A 213 9.30 -7.25 5.12
N THR A 214 10.60 -6.92 5.00
CA THR A 214 11.12 -6.15 3.88
C THR A 214 10.96 -6.99 2.62
N ARG A 215 10.13 -6.51 1.69
CA ARG A 215 9.87 -7.06 0.34
C ARG A 215 10.74 -8.27 -0.04
N GLY A 216 10.18 -9.47 0.13
CA GLY A 216 10.70 -10.70 -0.46
C GLY A 216 12.12 -11.04 -0.04
N SER A 217 12.30 -11.57 1.17
CA SER A 217 13.51 -12.28 1.56
C SER A 217 13.20 -13.29 2.66
N VAL A 218 12.89 -14.52 2.24
CA VAL A 218 13.33 -15.68 3.01
C VAL A 218 14.85 -15.62 2.99
N GLN A 219 15.46 -15.07 4.04
CA GLN A 219 16.91 -15.01 4.17
C GLN A 219 17.45 -16.39 4.52
N ILE A 220 17.77 -17.20 3.51
CA ILE A 220 18.79 -18.23 3.68
C ILE A 220 20.14 -17.51 3.67
N LYS A 221 20.82 -17.50 4.83
CA LYS A 221 22.19 -17.02 5.02
C LYS A 221 23.08 -17.44 3.84
N GLN A 222 23.56 -16.47 3.06
CA GLN A 222 24.80 -16.64 2.32
C GLN A 222 25.75 -15.48 2.57
N LYS A 223 26.99 -15.89 2.77
CA LYS A 223 28.11 -15.18 3.38
C LYS A 223 28.49 -13.94 2.57
N SER A 224 28.83 -12.88 3.30
CA SER A 224 29.40 -11.62 2.82
C SER A 224 30.47 -11.83 1.74
N THR A 225 30.35 -11.11 0.63
CA THR A 225 31.47 -10.39 0.00
C THR A 225 30.95 -9.12 -0.66
N ARG A 226 31.49 -7.98 -0.25
CA ARG A 226 31.26 -6.66 -0.86
C ARG A 226 31.83 -6.65 -2.28
N ARG A 227 31.04 -6.24 -3.28
CA ARG A 227 31.39 -5.24 -4.32
C ARG A 227 30.23 -4.99 -5.30
N ALA A 228 30.06 -3.71 -5.62
CA ALA A 228 29.46 -3.14 -6.83
C ALA A 228 27.95 -3.36 -7.11
N LYS A 229 27.19 -2.41 -6.53
CA LYS A 229 26.01 -1.71 -7.04
C LYS A 229 25.85 -1.73 -8.59
N GLN A 230 24.61 -1.97 -9.03
CA GLN A 230 24.02 -1.70 -10.37
C GLN A 230 24.15 -2.80 -11.46
N ASP A 231 23.58 -4.01 -11.25
CA ASP A 231 23.29 -4.91 -12.40
C ASP A 231 22.07 -5.85 -12.27
N SER A 232 21.32 -5.76 -11.16
CA SER A 232 20.23 -6.71 -10.82
C SER A 232 19.08 -6.79 -11.85
N SER A 233 18.83 -5.75 -12.63
CA SER A 233 17.67 -5.70 -13.54
C SER A 233 17.88 -6.49 -14.83
N LEU A 234 19.13 -6.69 -15.27
CA LEU A 234 19.42 -7.32 -16.56
C LEU A 234 19.59 -8.84 -16.44
N ASP A 235 20.02 -9.32 -15.28
CA ASP A 235 20.23 -10.75 -15.04
C ASP A 235 18.92 -11.55 -14.94
N MET A 236 17.84 -10.92 -14.48
CA MET A 236 16.51 -11.52 -14.48
C MET A 236 15.97 -11.71 -15.90
N ILE A 237 16.20 -10.73 -16.78
CA ILE A 237 15.79 -10.79 -18.19
C ILE A 237 16.67 -11.81 -18.95
N ARG A 238 17.98 -11.86 -18.66
CA ARG A 238 18.92 -12.81 -19.28
C ARG A 238 18.59 -14.27 -18.94
N LYS A 239 18.21 -14.58 -17.68
CA LYS A 239 17.75 -15.93 -17.28
C LYS A 239 16.43 -16.31 -17.94
N TYR A 240 15.52 -15.36 -18.12
CA TYR A 240 14.24 -15.60 -18.78
C TYR A 240 14.38 -15.85 -20.30
N MET A 241 15.29 -15.14 -20.99
CA MET A 241 15.53 -15.32 -22.43
C MET A 241 16.18 -16.66 -22.79
N LYS A 242 16.97 -17.26 -21.89
CA LYS A 242 17.62 -18.57 -22.10
C LYS A 242 16.68 -19.77 -21.97
N SER A 243 15.47 -19.58 -21.42
CA SER A 243 14.51 -20.66 -21.17
C SER A 243 13.41 -20.79 -22.25
N MET A 244 13.40 -19.94 -23.27
CA MET A 244 12.36 -19.94 -24.30
C MET A 244 12.81 -20.68 -25.57
N GLY A 245 11.94 -21.55 -26.11
CA GLY A 245 12.18 -22.23 -27.38
C GLY A 245 12.35 -21.25 -28.55
N VAL A 246 13.14 -21.63 -29.56
CA VAL A 246 13.58 -20.79 -30.67
C VAL A 246 12.43 -20.02 -31.36
N VAL A 247 11.25 -20.64 -31.48
CA VAL A 247 10.06 -20.03 -32.08
C VAL A 247 9.54 -18.83 -31.28
N VAL A 248 9.62 -18.89 -29.95
CA VAL A 248 9.15 -17.80 -29.06
C VAL A 248 10.13 -16.63 -29.06
N GLN A 249 11.43 -16.89 -29.27
CA GLN A 249 12.45 -15.85 -29.42
C GLN A 249 12.22 -15.00 -30.68
N ILE A 250 11.86 -15.63 -31.80
CA ILE A 250 11.57 -14.93 -33.06
C ILE A 250 10.33 -14.05 -32.91
N LEU A 251 9.28 -14.54 -32.25
CA LEU A 251 8.05 -13.78 -31.99
C LEU A 251 8.30 -12.55 -31.10
N TRP A 252 9.15 -12.68 -30.07
CA TRP A 252 9.54 -11.56 -29.21
C TRP A 252 10.39 -10.52 -29.93
N ALA A 253 11.32 -10.95 -30.80
CA ALA A 253 12.16 -10.04 -31.56
C ALA A 253 11.34 -9.18 -32.54
N ILE A 254 10.40 -9.81 -33.26
CA ILE A 254 9.49 -9.10 -34.17
C ILE A 254 8.55 -8.18 -33.39
N GLY A 255 7.97 -8.66 -32.27
CA GLY A 255 7.09 -7.85 -31.41
C GLY A 255 7.80 -6.62 -30.82
N GLY A 256 9.06 -6.79 -30.38
CA GLY A 256 9.86 -5.70 -29.83
C GLY A 256 10.20 -4.62 -30.86
N LEU A 257 10.48 -4.99 -32.10
CA LEU A 257 10.73 -4.05 -33.20
C LEU A 257 9.49 -3.24 -33.57
N VAL A 258 8.31 -3.88 -33.62
CA VAL A 258 7.04 -3.17 -33.91
C VAL A 258 6.68 -2.20 -32.78
N LEU A 259 6.84 -2.60 -31.52
CA LEU A 259 6.56 -1.75 -30.37
C LEU A 259 7.51 -0.54 -30.29
N THR A 260 8.80 -0.74 -30.54
CA THR A 260 9.79 0.36 -30.53
C THR A 260 9.57 1.33 -31.70
N ALA A 261 9.25 0.84 -32.91
CA ALA A 261 8.88 1.68 -34.04
C ALA A 261 7.58 2.47 -33.79
N GLY A 262 6.58 1.85 -33.17
CA GLY A 262 5.32 2.50 -32.80
C GLY A 262 5.49 3.63 -31.77
N VAL A 263 6.30 3.40 -30.74
CA VAL A 263 6.62 4.42 -29.72
C VAL A 263 7.39 5.60 -30.34
N LEU A 264 8.36 5.33 -31.21
CA LEU A 264 9.09 6.39 -31.91
C LEU A 264 8.19 7.22 -32.83
N HIS A 265 7.24 6.59 -33.53
CA HIS A 265 6.30 7.30 -34.39
C HIS A 265 5.32 8.18 -33.61
N LEU A 266 4.82 7.68 -32.47
CA LEU A 266 3.96 8.46 -31.57
C LEU A 266 4.73 9.63 -30.94
N ARG A 267 5.98 9.41 -30.51
CA ARG A 267 6.83 10.46 -29.94
C ARG A 267 7.19 11.53 -30.97
N ARG A 268 7.41 11.16 -32.23
CA ARG A 268 7.63 12.11 -33.33
C ARG A 268 6.39 12.95 -33.62
N ARG A 269 5.20 12.33 -33.56
CA ARG A 269 3.91 13.03 -33.73
C ARG A 269 3.58 13.99 -32.59
N THR A 270 3.88 13.63 -31.33
CA THR A 270 3.63 14.53 -30.18
C THR A 270 4.58 15.72 -30.16
N LEU A 271 5.86 15.51 -30.50
CA LEU A 271 6.84 16.61 -30.63
C LEU A 271 6.50 17.58 -31.77
N SER A 272 6.00 17.07 -32.90
CA SER A 272 5.54 17.91 -34.03
C SER A 272 4.32 18.76 -33.67
N LYS A 273 3.36 18.22 -32.91
CA LYS A 273 2.19 19.00 -32.44
C LYS A 273 2.57 20.11 -31.46
N ASN A 274 3.51 19.82 -30.55
CA ASN A 274 3.94 20.79 -29.53
C ASN A 274 4.77 21.94 -30.13
N SER A 275 5.56 21.68 -31.17
CA SER A 275 6.31 22.73 -31.89
C SER A 275 5.39 23.66 -32.71
N ALA A 276 4.35 23.11 -33.35
CA ALA A 276 3.35 23.94 -34.06
C ALA A 276 2.56 24.84 -33.10
N ALA A 277 2.15 24.33 -31.93
CA ALA A 277 1.42 25.12 -30.93
C ALA A 277 2.27 26.28 -30.36
N ALA A 278 3.57 26.07 -30.14
CA ALA A 278 4.48 27.10 -29.65
C ALA A 278 4.70 28.24 -30.67
N VAL A 279 4.77 27.92 -31.97
CA VAL A 279 4.90 28.92 -33.05
C VAL A 279 3.62 29.77 -33.17
N VAL A 280 2.44 29.14 -33.07
CA VAL A 280 1.15 29.86 -33.13
C VAL A 280 0.99 30.83 -31.96
N LEU A 281 1.39 30.46 -30.74
CA LEU A 281 1.33 31.35 -29.58
C LEU A 281 2.27 32.56 -29.73
N ARG A 282 3.49 32.33 -30.22
CA ARG A 282 4.47 33.41 -30.45
C ARG A 282 3.99 34.40 -31.51
N ASN A 283 3.38 33.91 -32.60
CA ASN A 283 2.83 34.78 -33.64
C ASN A 283 1.64 35.61 -33.13
N LYS A 284 0.79 35.06 -32.26
CA LYS A 284 -0.28 35.82 -31.60
C LYS A 284 0.26 36.94 -30.72
N GLN A 285 1.29 36.67 -29.92
CA GLN A 285 1.93 37.69 -29.07
C GLN A 285 2.53 38.82 -29.89
N LEU A 286 3.24 38.51 -30.99
CA LEU A 286 3.79 39.52 -31.89
C LEU A 286 2.69 40.39 -32.52
N GLN A 287 1.55 39.79 -32.86
CA GLN A 287 0.43 40.52 -33.44
C GLN A 287 -0.25 41.44 -32.42
N GLU A 288 -0.37 41.02 -31.17
CA GLU A 288 -0.87 41.86 -30.08
C GLU A 288 0.09 43.03 -29.78
N GLU A 289 1.40 42.77 -29.75
CA GLU A 289 2.41 43.81 -29.53
C GLU A 289 2.42 44.84 -30.67
N ALA A 290 2.28 44.40 -31.93
CA ALA A 290 2.18 45.30 -33.08
C ALA A 290 0.94 46.21 -33.01
N ARG A 291 -0.22 45.67 -32.58
CA ARG A 291 -1.44 46.47 -32.38
C ARG A 291 -1.28 47.48 -31.25
N ALA A 292 -0.64 47.09 -30.14
CA ALA A 292 -0.37 47.98 -29.03
C ALA A 292 0.55 49.15 -29.45
N ARG A 293 1.60 48.87 -30.23
CA ARG A 293 2.49 49.91 -30.78
C ARG A 293 1.76 50.86 -31.72
N GLN A 294 0.89 50.36 -32.60
CA GLN A 294 0.08 51.22 -33.48
C GLN A 294 -0.85 52.14 -32.68
N GLN A 295 -1.52 51.62 -31.65
CA GLN A 295 -2.37 52.44 -30.77
C GLN A 295 -1.56 53.49 -30.00
N ALA A 296 -0.36 53.15 -29.53
CA ALA A 296 0.52 54.11 -28.85
C ALA A 296 0.96 55.24 -29.79
N LEU A 297 1.34 54.93 -31.04
CA LEU A 297 1.69 55.93 -32.05
C LEU A 297 0.51 56.84 -32.40
N TYR A 298 -0.69 56.28 -32.55
CA TYR A 298 -1.90 57.06 -32.80
C TYR A 298 -2.27 58.00 -31.62
N LYS A 299 -2.09 57.53 -30.38
CA LYS A 299 -2.29 58.39 -29.20
C LYS A 299 -1.22 59.49 -29.11
N ALA A 300 0.03 59.20 -29.46
CA ALA A 300 1.11 60.19 -29.48
C ALA A 300 0.88 61.28 -30.55
N SER A 301 0.40 60.91 -31.74
CA SER A 301 0.09 61.88 -32.80
C SER A 301 -1.09 62.77 -32.43
N THR A 302 -2.16 62.22 -31.86
CA THR A 302 -3.32 63.00 -31.39
C THR A 302 -2.97 63.91 -30.21
N ALA A 303 -2.09 63.48 -29.29
CA ALA A 303 -1.57 64.34 -28.22
C ALA A 303 -0.72 65.51 -28.75
N ASN A 304 0.11 65.29 -29.77
CA ASN A 304 0.89 66.35 -30.41
C ASN A 304 0.02 67.38 -31.15
N LEU A 305 -1.06 66.93 -31.81
CA LEU A 305 -2.06 67.82 -32.42
C LEU A 305 -2.79 68.68 -31.36
N ALA A 306 -3.18 68.08 -30.23
CA ALA A 306 -3.80 68.81 -29.12
C ALA A 306 -2.83 69.79 -28.43
N GLY A 307 -1.54 69.41 -28.30
CA GLY A 307 -0.48 70.26 -27.75
C GLY A 307 -0.15 71.44 -28.66
N GLY A 308 -0.13 71.23 -29.98
CA GLY A 308 0.04 72.29 -30.98
C GLY A 308 -1.07 73.35 -30.91
N ALA A 309 -2.33 72.91 -30.84
CA ALA A 309 -3.48 73.81 -30.71
C ALA A 309 -3.45 74.64 -29.40
N LYS A 310 -2.88 74.11 -28.32
CA LYS A 310 -2.72 74.83 -27.05
C LYS A 310 -1.57 75.84 -27.09
N ARG A 311 -0.49 75.53 -27.82
CA ARG A 311 0.67 76.41 -27.98
C ARG A 311 0.38 77.59 -28.91
N GLU A 312 -0.44 77.39 -29.93
CA GLU A 312 -0.89 78.46 -30.84
C GLU A 312 -1.84 79.45 -30.15
N LYS A 313 -2.70 79.00 -29.22
CA LYS A 313 -3.49 79.91 -28.38
C LYS A 313 -2.63 80.73 -27.42
N ARG A 314 -1.58 80.15 -26.82
CA ARG A 314 -0.71 80.86 -25.87
C ARG A 314 0.22 81.88 -26.53
N ALA A 315 0.50 81.76 -27.82
CA ALA A 315 1.27 82.74 -28.58
C ALA A 315 0.44 83.98 -29.01
N ARG A 316 -0.90 83.88 -28.97
CA ARG A 316 -1.80 84.97 -29.36
C ARG A 316 -2.13 85.94 -28.20
N ASP A 317 -1.87 85.54 -26.95
CA ASP A 317 -2.10 86.34 -25.74
C ASP A 317 -0.80 86.90 -25.13
N SER A 318 0.16 87.33 -25.96
CA SER A 318 1.31 88.10 -25.50
C SER A 318 1.07 89.61 -25.72
N PRO A 319 1.08 90.45 -24.67
CA PRO A 319 0.71 91.86 -24.77
C PRO A 319 1.79 92.67 -25.50
N LYS A 320 1.41 93.38 -26.57
CA LYS A 320 2.21 94.44 -27.18
C LYS A 320 2.22 95.64 -26.24
N ALA A 321 3.39 96.03 -25.78
CA ALA A 321 3.66 97.30 -25.16
C ALA A 321 3.70 98.41 -26.22
N ALA A 322 2.82 99.40 -26.08
CA ALA A 322 2.98 100.81 -26.41
C ALA A 322 1.73 101.56 -25.90
#